data_AF-A0A958KH36-F1
#
_entry.id   AF-A0A958KH36-F1
#
_cell.length_a   1.000
_cell.length_b   1.000
_cell.length_c   1.000
_cell.angle_alpha   90.00
_cell.angle_beta   90.00
_cell.angle_gamma   90.00
#
_symmetry.space_group_name_H-M   'P 1'
#
loop_
_entity.id
_entity.type
_entity.pdbx_description
1 polymer ?
#
loop_
_entity_poly.entity_id
_entity_poly.type
_entity_poly.pdbx_seq_one_letter_code
_entity_poly.pdbx_strand_id
1 'polypeptide(L)'
;MDVNTIHKSRATGYMLTAVLFFAVVHASVKHLTRIPFFELVFFRALITFVVSAAILKWRRKSLRGNHYPLLLARGAAGAVALTLYFFTLQKMPLATAVTLQHLSPVFALVFAGFLLKEKTSKWQWLALVLAFLGVLFVKGFDARVSMGEVVVGVMAAAFSALAYNFVRMLKDYEDALVVVFYFPLVTLPLITPVTLYYWVPPTWSEWPWVLAIGLCTQISQVYMTKAYQAAPLSNVVIVKYLGIVFALAIGWLAFDEPVQWLSFLGMILIVLAVLVGSRLKGAPVSQ
;
A
#
# COMPACT_ATOMS: atom_id res chain seq x y z
N MET A 1 1.37 -10.86 30.54
CA MET A 1 1.16 -9.90 29.42
C MET A 1 -0.27 -10.08 28.93
N ASP A 2 -1.06 -9.01 28.92
CA ASP A 2 -2.45 -9.06 28.44
C ASP A 2 -2.55 -9.51 26.97
N VAL A 3 -3.61 -10.27 26.66
CA VAL A 3 -3.92 -10.77 25.31
C VAL A 3 -3.95 -9.63 24.28
N ASN A 4 -4.47 -8.46 24.67
CA ASN A 4 -4.46 -7.24 23.86
C ASN A 4 -3.05 -6.72 23.55
N THR A 5 -2.10 -6.86 24.47
CA THR A 5 -0.70 -6.42 24.28
C THR A 5 0.04 -7.37 23.33
N ILE A 6 -0.26 -8.67 23.38
CA ILE A 6 0.32 -9.68 22.49
C ILE A 6 -0.17 -9.50 21.05
N HIS A 7 -1.48 -9.27 20.85
CA HIS A 7 -2.02 -9.01 19.50
C HIS A 7 -1.45 -7.75 18.87
N LYS A 8 -1.28 -6.68 19.67
CA LYS A 8 -0.62 -5.44 19.22
C LYS A 8 0.82 -5.69 18.80
N SER A 9 1.62 -6.38 19.62
CA SER A 9 3.02 -6.69 19.30
C SER A 9 3.17 -7.52 18.02
N ARG A 10 2.30 -8.52 17.82
CA ARG A 10 2.29 -9.34 16.59
C ARG A 10 1.94 -8.51 15.34
N ALA A 11 0.93 -7.65 15.43
CA ALA A 11 0.54 -6.80 14.30
C ALA A 11 1.63 -5.80 13.91
N THR A 12 2.34 -5.23 14.89
CA THR A 12 3.53 -4.39 14.69
C THR A 12 4.62 -5.15 13.95
N GLY A 13 4.96 -6.36 14.42
CA GLY A 13 5.97 -7.20 13.76
C GLY A 13 5.59 -7.54 12.32
N TYR A 14 4.33 -7.89 12.07
CA TYR A 14 3.84 -8.13 10.72
C TYR A 14 3.95 -6.90 9.82
N MET A 15 3.54 -5.73 10.30
CA MET A 15 3.64 -4.51 9.49
C MET A 15 5.10 -4.12 9.23
N LEU A 16 6.00 -4.29 10.20
CA LEU A 16 7.42 -4.02 10.03
C LEU A 16 8.01 -4.89 8.91
N THR A 17 7.75 -6.20 8.95
CA THR A 17 8.16 -7.11 7.87
C THR A 17 7.58 -6.66 6.53
N ALA A 18 6.30 -6.29 6.49
CA ALA A 18 5.68 -5.84 5.25
C ALA A 18 6.37 -4.59 4.67
N VAL A 19 6.69 -3.61 5.51
CA VAL A 19 7.33 -2.36 5.11
C VAL A 19 8.75 -2.59 4.60
N LEU A 20 9.52 -3.46 5.24
CA LEU A 20 10.89 -3.81 4.80
C LEU A 20 10.90 -4.41 3.39
N PHE A 21 10.04 -5.40 3.14
CA PHE A 21 9.96 -6.02 1.82
C PHE A 21 9.32 -5.09 0.79
N PHE A 22 8.38 -4.21 1.18
CA PHE A 22 7.88 -3.16 0.27
C PHE A 22 8.98 -2.17 -0.13
N ALA A 23 9.92 -1.84 0.75
CA ALA A 23 11.04 -0.97 0.41
C ALA A 23 11.87 -1.55 -0.74
N VAL A 24 12.13 -2.87 -0.72
CA VAL A 24 12.77 -3.59 -1.82
C VAL A 24 11.93 -3.50 -3.10
N VAL A 25 10.62 -3.76 -3.01
CA VAL A 25 9.71 -3.63 -4.17
C VAL A 25 9.75 -2.23 -4.77
N HIS A 26 9.67 -1.19 -3.95
CA HIS A 26 9.66 0.18 -4.44
C HIS A 26 10.99 0.55 -5.12
N ALA A 27 12.12 0.13 -4.54
CA ALA A 27 13.45 0.32 -5.13
C ALA A 27 13.53 -0.38 -6.49
N SER A 28 13.09 -1.64 -6.59
CA SER A 28 13.09 -2.39 -7.85
C SER A 28 12.24 -1.73 -8.93
N VAL A 29 11.03 -1.26 -8.58
CA VAL A 29 10.14 -0.57 -9.54
C VAL A 29 10.77 0.73 -10.04
N LYS A 30 11.40 1.50 -9.14
CA LYS A 30 12.09 2.74 -9.48
C LYS A 30 13.32 2.49 -10.38
N HIS A 31 14.05 1.41 -10.12
CA HIS A 31 15.23 1.01 -10.90
C HIS A 31 14.86 0.57 -12.33
N LEU A 32 13.76 -0.16 -12.49
CA LEU A 32 13.28 -0.65 -13.78
C LEU A 32 12.54 0.45 -14.56
N THR A 33 13.28 1.38 -15.17
CA THR A 33 12.72 2.50 -15.94
C THR A 33 12.36 2.15 -17.38
N ARG A 34 13.00 1.12 -17.96
CA ARG A 34 12.77 0.67 -19.35
C ARG A 34 11.47 -0.12 -19.51
N ILE A 35 11.17 -0.98 -18.54
CA ILE A 35 9.94 -1.78 -18.53
C ILE A 35 8.78 -0.89 -18.07
N PRO A 36 7.68 -0.79 -18.84
CA PRO A 36 6.55 0.04 -18.45
C PRO A 36 5.91 -0.40 -17.12
N PHE A 37 5.41 0.56 -16.34
CA PHE A 37 4.79 0.27 -15.04
C PHE A 37 3.68 -0.79 -15.08
N PHE A 38 2.84 -0.82 -16.13
CA PHE A 38 1.77 -1.81 -16.26
C PHE A 38 2.31 -3.23 -16.45
N GLU A 39 3.45 -3.38 -17.11
CA GLU A 39 4.11 -4.67 -17.28
C GLU A 39 4.77 -5.13 -15.96
N LEU A 40 5.33 -4.20 -15.19
CA LEU A 40 5.78 -4.50 -13.82
C LEU A 40 4.61 -4.93 -12.91
N VAL A 41 3.44 -4.32 -13.06
CA VAL A 41 2.21 -4.74 -12.37
C VAL A 41 1.78 -6.15 -12.81
N PHE A 42 1.88 -6.46 -14.10
CA PHE A 42 1.61 -7.79 -14.64
C PHE A 42 2.54 -8.84 -14.03
N PHE A 43 3.86 -8.65 -14.09
CA PHE A 43 4.82 -9.61 -13.52
C PHE A 43 4.61 -9.79 -12.02
N ARG A 44 4.43 -8.68 -11.30
CA ARG A 44 4.08 -8.71 -9.87
C ARG A 44 2.85 -9.57 -9.64
N ALA A 45 1.76 -9.32 -10.37
CA ALA A 45 0.50 -10.03 -10.21
C ALA A 45 0.66 -11.52 -10.55
N LEU A 46 1.35 -11.85 -11.64
CA LEU A 46 1.59 -13.23 -12.07
C LEU A 46 2.36 -14.03 -11.01
N ILE A 47 3.48 -13.49 -10.52
CA ILE A 47 4.29 -14.15 -9.49
C ILE A 47 3.49 -14.29 -8.19
N THR A 48 2.81 -13.22 -7.75
CA THR A 48 1.99 -13.23 -6.52
C THR A 48 0.84 -14.23 -6.64
N PHE A 49 0.22 -14.36 -7.81
CA PHE A 49 -0.82 -15.34 -8.10
C PHE A 49 -0.31 -16.77 -7.98
N VAL A 50 0.78 -17.10 -8.69
CA VAL A 50 1.38 -18.43 -8.70
C VAL A 50 1.81 -18.83 -7.29
N VAL A 51 2.51 -17.95 -6.58
CA VAL A 51 2.98 -18.24 -5.21
C VAL A 51 1.81 -18.36 -4.24
N SER A 52 0.80 -17.48 -4.31
CA SER A 52 -0.38 -17.59 -3.45
C SER A 52 -1.16 -18.88 -3.70
N ALA A 53 -1.38 -19.25 -4.96
CA ALA A 53 -2.06 -20.48 -5.35
C ALA A 53 -1.29 -21.72 -4.85
N ALA A 54 0.03 -21.74 -5.02
CA ALA A 54 0.90 -22.82 -4.54
C ALA A 54 0.82 -22.97 -3.02
N ILE A 55 0.90 -21.87 -2.26
CA ILE A 55 0.81 -21.89 -0.79
C ILE A 55 -0.57 -22.36 -0.33
N LEU A 56 -1.65 -21.88 -0.95
CA LEU A 56 -3.02 -22.28 -0.59
C LEU A 56 -3.25 -23.78 -0.85
N LYS A 57 -2.78 -24.28 -2.00
CA LYS A 57 -2.85 -25.71 -2.34
C LYS A 57 -2.03 -26.56 -1.36
N TRP A 58 -0.82 -26.13 -1.03
CA TRP A 58 0.04 -26.83 -0.06
C TRP A 58 -0.59 -26.87 1.34
N ARG A 59 -1.24 -25.79 1.77
CA ARG A 59 -1.96 -25.70 3.05
C ARG A 59 -3.36 -26.32 3.04
N ARG A 60 -3.79 -26.92 1.91
CA ARG A 60 -5.12 -27.50 1.70
C ARG A 60 -6.26 -26.54 2.06
N LYS A 61 -6.08 -25.24 1.81
CA LYS A 61 -7.11 -24.22 2.01
C LYS A 61 -7.89 -24.00 0.72
N SER A 62 -9.19 -23.70 0.85
CA SER A 62 -10.06 -23.38 -0.30
C SER A 62 -9.59 -22.10 -0.99
N LEU A 63 -9.48 -22.15 -2.32
CA LEU A 63 -9.22 -20.99 -3.18
C LEU A 63 -10.45 -20.09 -3.33
N ARG A 64 -11.63 -20.64 -3.05
CA ARG A 64 -12.93 -20.04 -3.33
C ARG A 64 -13.23 -18.95 -2.28
N GLY A 65 -12.85 -19.15 -1.02
CA GLY A 65 -13.25 -18.25 0.07
C GLY A 65 -14.75 -18.29 0.36
N ASN A 66 -15.19 -17.48 1.31
CA ASN A 66 -16.55 -17.41 1.83
C ASN A 66 -17.34 -16.18 1.36
N HIS A 67 -16.67 -15.07 1.01
CA HIS A 67 -17.31 -13.76 0.75
C HIS A 67 -16.86 -13.11 -0.56
N TYR A 68 -17.12 -13.79 -1.69
CA TYR A 68 -16.68 -13.41 -3.05
C TYR A 68 -16.88 -11.94 -3.45
N PRO A 69 -18.05 -11.31 -3.23
CA PRO A 69 -18.24 -9.94 -3.72
C PRO A 69 -17.23 -8.97 -3.10
N LEU A 70 -16.93 -9.17 -1.82
CA LEU A 70 -16.01 -8.33 -1.07
C LEU A 70 -14.54 -8.66 -1.41
N LEU A 71 -14.23 -9.93 -1.68
CA LEU A 71 -12.93 -10.36 -2.21
C LEU A 71 -12.64 -9.74 -3.60
N LEU A 72 -13.63 -9.75 -4.50
CA LEU A 72 -13.52 -9.14 -5.82
C LEU A 72 -13.42 -7.61 -5.74
N ALA A 73 -14.23 -6.96 -4.90
CA ALA A 73 -14.15 -5.52 -4.66
C ALA A 73 -12.77 -5.10 -4.11
N ARG A 74 -12.22 -5.89 -3.17
CA ARG A 74 -10.84 -5.74 -2.68
C ARG A 74 -9.83 -5.88 -3.81
N GLY A 75 -9.97 -6.90 -4.65
CA GLY A 75 -9.08 -7.12 -5.79
C GLY A 75 -9.11 -5.97 -6.78
N ALA A 76 -10.30 -5.49 -7.15
CA ALA A 76 -10.48 -4.39 -8.10
C ALA A 76 -9.93 -3.06 -7.57
N ALA A 77 -10.30 -2.66 -6.35
CA ALA A 77 -9.78 -1.45 -5.72
C ALA A 77 -8.25 -1.52 -5.57
N GLY A 78 -7.72 -2.69 -5.18
CA GLY A 78 -6.29 -2.94 -5.11
C GLY A 78 -5.60 -2.84 -6.47
N ALA A 79 -6.22 -3.34 -7.55
CA ALA A 79 -5.66 -3.32 -8.90
C ALA A 79 -5.50 -1.89 -9.40
N VAL A 80 -6.56 -1.08 -9.28
CA VAL A 80 -6.52 0.34 -9.64
C VAL A 80 -5.46 1.07 -8.82
N ALA A 81 -5.47 0.89 -7.50
CA ALA A 81 -4.49 1.49 -6.60
C ALA A 81 -3.05 1.16 -6.99
N LEU A 82 -2.76 -0.12 -7.23
CA LEU A 82 -1.44 -0.62 -7.57
C LEU A 82 -0.93 -0.05 -8.89
N THR A 83 -1.77 -0.04 -9.93
CA THR A 83 -1.42 0.48 -11.25
C THR A 83 -1.06 1.95 -11.18
N LEU A 84 -1.88 2.76 -10.51
CA LEU A 84 -1.60 4.19 -10.30
C LEU A 84 -0.34 4.40 -9.46
N TYR A 85 -0.13 3.58 -8.43
CA TYR A 85 1.05 3.71 -7.57
C TYR A 85 2.35 3.35 -8.28
N PHE A 86 2.36 2.26 -9.07
CA PHE A 86 3.55 1.88 -9.86
C PHE A 86 3.89 2.95 -10.90
N PHE A 87 2.89 3.59 -11.50
CA PHE A 87 3.10 4.78 -12.32
C PHE A 87 3.81 5.89 -11.53
N THR A 88 3.32 6.24 -10.33
CA THR A 88 3.98 7.28 -9.52
C THR A 88 5.40 6.93 -9.09
N LEU A 89 5.67 5.65 -8.78
CA LEU A 89 7.02 5.18 -8.43
C LEU A 89 8.03 5.37 -9.56
N GLN A 90 7.61 5.20 -10.82
CA GLN A 90 8.48 5.44 -11.98
C GLN A 90 8.62 6.92 -12.34
N LYS A 91 7.61 7.75 -12.05
CA LYS A 91 7.53 9.13 -12.53
C LYS A 91 7.98 10.19 -11.52
N MET A 92 7.89 9.90 -10.23
CA MET A 92 8.28 10.83 -9.17
C MET A 92 9.53 10.38 -8.45
N PRO A 93 10.20 11.27 -7.70
CA PRO A 93 11.12 10.87 -6.65
C PRO A 93 10.49 9.83 -5.71
N LEU A 94 11.28 8.83 -5.32
CA LEU A 94 10.81 7.67 -4.57
C LEU A 94 10.13 8.09 -3.26
N ALA A 95 10.78 8.96 -2.50
CA ALA A 95 10.24 9.48 -1.25
C ALA A 95 8.90 10.21 -1.46
N THR A 96 8.75 10.98 -2.54
CA THR A 96 7.53 11.70 -2.88
C THR A 96 6.38 10.73 -3.19
N ALA A 97 6.60 9.75 -4.06
CA ALA A 97 5.60 8.73 -4.39
C ALA A 97 5.14 7.96 -3.14
N VAL A 98 6.09 7.49 -2.33
CA VAL A 98 5.78 6.76 -1.09
C VAL A 98 4.99 7.64 -0.13
N THR A 99 5.36 8.92 0.04
CA THR A 99 4.68 9.83 0.95
C THR A 99 3.22 10.08 0.53
N LEU A 100 2.96 10.31 -0.76
CA LEU A 100 1.59 10.46 -1.27
C LEU A 100 0.76 9.18 -1.03
N GLN A 101 1.35 8.01 -1.25
CA GLN A 101 0.70 6.73 -0.97
C GLN A 101 0.37 6.54 0.52
N HIS A 102 1.12 7.19 1.41
CA HIS A 102 0.86 7.20 2.86
C HIS A 102 -0.25 8.17 3.29
N LEU A 103 -0.97 8.80 2.35
CA LEU A 103 -2.28 9.41 2.61
C LEU A 103 -3.39 8.34 2.76
N SER A 104 -3.13 7.12 2.31
CA SER A 104 -4.11 6.02 2.37
C SER A 104 -4.72 5.76 3.76
N PRO A 105 -4.00 5.88 4.89
CA PRO A 105 -4.63 5.78 6.21
C PRO A 105 -5.65 6.89 6.49
N VAL A 106 -5.42 8.12 6.02
CA VAL A 106 -6.34 9.25 6.18
C VAL A 106 -7.64 8.98 5.43
N PHE A 107 -7.53 8.61 4.14
CA PHE A 107 -8.68 8.20 3.36
C PHE A 107 -9.36 6.97 3.96
N ALA A 108 -8.61 6.05 4.58
CA ALA A 108 -9.19 4.86 5.17
C ALA A 108 -10.06 5.20 6.38
N LEU A 109 -9.67 6.20 7.18
CA LEU A 109 -10.48 6.72 8.28
C LEU A 109 -11.77 7.37 7.77
N VAL A 110 -11.71 8.12 6.67
CA VAL A 110 -12.89 8.73 6.03
C VAL A 110 -13.84 7.66 5.49
N PHE A 111 -13.33 6.72 4.70
CA PHE A 111 -14.14 5.63 4.14
C PHE A 111 -14.67 4.65 5.20
N ALA A 112 -13.99 4.50 6.33
CA ALA A 112 -14.51 3.72 7.45
C ALA A 112 -15.82 4.31 7.99
N GLY A 113 -16.00 5.63 7.96
CA GLY A 113 -17.26 6.23 8.38
C GLY A 113 -18.44 5.84 7.50
N PHE A 114 -18.22 5.72 6.19
CA PHE A 114 -19.26 5.33 5.23
C PHE A 114 -19.48 3.81 5.17
N LEU A 115 -18.40 3.02 5.14
CA LEU A 115 -18.46 1.56 4.93
C LEU A 115 -18.73 0.79 6.22
N LEU A 116 -18.13 1.22 7.33
CA LEU A 116 -18.21 0.56 8.64
C LEU A 116 -19.17 1.27 9.60
N LYS A 117 -19.84 2.35 9.13
CA LYS A 117 -20.75 3.20 9.93
C LYS A 117 -20.10 3.73 11.21
N GLU A 118 -18.78 3.89 11.22
CA GLU A 118 -18.04 4.46 12.35
C GLU A 118 -18.24 5.99 12.39
N LYS A 119 -18.53 6.58 13.56
CA LYS A 119 -18.66 8.05 13.64
C LYS A 119 -17.32 8.74 13.37
N THR A 120 -17.32 9.66 12.40
CA THR A 120 -16.12 10.45 12.08
C THR A 120 -15.89 11.52 13.15
N SER A 121 -14.71 11.52 13.78
CA SER A 121 -14.35 12.50 14.81
C SER A 121 -13.85 13.82 14.19
N LYS A 122 -14.03 14.96 14.89
CA LYS A 122 -13.48 16.27 14.49
C LYS A 122 -11.96 16.21 14.21
N TRP A 123 -11.24 15.33 14.89
CA TRP A 123 -9.81 15.12 14.70
C TRP A 123 -9.44 14.39 13.40
N GLN A 124 -10.34 13.57 12.87
CA GLN A 124 -10.15 12.94 11.56
C GLN A 124 -10.32 13.97 10.43
N TRP A 125 -11.21 14.94 10.62
CA TRP A 125 -11.30 16.11 9.72
C TRP A 125 -10.05 16.98 9.78
N LEU A 126 -9.51 17.23 10.97
CA LEU A 126 -8.23 17.93 11.12
C LEU A 126 -7.08 17.16 10.45
N ALA A 127 -7.02 15.84 10.63
CA ALA A 127 -6.07 14.97 9.94
C ALA A 127 -6.19 15.10 8.41
N LEU A 128 -7.40 15.18 7.87
CA LEU A 128 -7.60 15.38 6.43
C LEU A 128 -7.04 16.72 5.95
N VAL A 129 -7.29 17.80 6.70
CA VAL A 129 -6.76 19.14 6.38
C VAL A 129 -5.23 19.14 6.45
N LEU A 130 -4.64 18.59 7.50
CA LEU A 130 -3.17 18.50 7.65
C LEU A 130 -2.53 17.66 6.54
N ALA A 131 -3.17 16.55 6.16
CA ALA A 131 -2.71 15.70 5.08
C ALA A 131 -2.74 16.44 3.73
N PHE A 132 -3.82 17.19 3.48
CA PHE A 132 -3.95 18.02 2.27
C PHE A 132 -2.88 19.11 2.22
N LEU A 133 -2.63 19.81 3.34
CA LEU A 133 -1.54 20.78 3.43
C LEU A 133 -0.19 20.12 3.14
N GLY A 134 0.09 18.95 3.72
CA GLY A 134 1.33 18.22 3.46
C GLY A 134 1.52 17.85 1.99
N VAL A 135 0.44 17.49 1.26
CA VAL A 135 0.49 17.29 -0.20
C VAL A 135 0.85 18.57 -0.94
N LEU A 136 0.31 19.72 -0.52
CA LEU A 136 0.67 21.00 -1.11
C LEU A 136 2.14 21.35 -0.89
N PHE A 137 2.72 21.00 0.26
CA PHE A 137 4.16 21.19 0.51
C PHE A 137 5.04 20.25 -0.32
N VAL A 138 4.62 18.98 -0.46
CA VAL A 138 5.33 18.00 -1.31
C VAL A 138 5.32 18.42 -2.78
N LYS A 139 4.17 18.89 -3.30
CA LYS A 139 4.06 19.40 -4.67
C LYS A 139 4.73 20.76 -4.84
N GLY A 140 4.47 21.68 -3.91
CA GLY A 140 4.58 23.12 -4.10
C GLY A 140 5.96 23.62 -4.49
N PHE A 141 7.00 22.82 -4.26
CA PHE A 141 8.39 23.25 -4.51
C PHE A 141 9.32 22.16 -5.06
N ASP A 142 8.81 20.95 -5.37
CA ASP A 142 9.57 19.99 -6.17
C ASP A 142 9.18 20.13 -7.65
N ALA A 143 9.94 20.95 -8.39
CA ALA A 143 9.71 21.21 -9.82
C ALA A 143 9.76 19.95 -10.70
N ARG A 144 10.26 18.82 -10.16
CA ARG A 144 10.30 17.52 -10.85
C ARG A 144 8.95 16.81 -10.87
N VAL A 145 7.96 17.29 -10.10
CA VAL A 145 6.66 16.62 -9.93
C VAL A 145 5.54 17.49 -10.50
N SER A 146 4.86 16.97 -11.52
CA SER A 146 3.72 17.63 -12.14
C SER A 146 2.45 17.49 -11.28
N MET A 147 1.51 18.43 -11.45
CA MET A 147 0.20 18.33 -10.79
C MET A 147 -0.56 17.05 -11.18
N GLY A 148 -0.44 16.63 -12.44
CA GLY A 148 -1.09 15.40 -12.92
C GLY A 148 -0.59 14.16 -12.17
N GLU A 149 0.72 14.06 -11.96
CA GLU A 149 1.31 12.95 -11.20
C GLU A 149 0.84 12.99 -9.73
N VAL A 150 0.79 14.17 -9.09
CA VAL A 150 0.29 14.30 -7.70
C VAL A 150 -1.15 13.81 -7.59
N VAL A 151 -2.02 14.20 -8.53
CA VAL A 151 -3.41 13.73 -8.57
C VAL A 151 -3.46 12.20 -8.71
N VAL A 152 -2.64 11.61 -9.58
CA VAL A 152 -2.54 10.15 -9.72
C VAL A 152 -2.10 9.49 -8.40
N GLY A 153 -1.13 10.07 -7.69
CA GLY A 153 -0.67 9.57 -6.38
C GLY A 153 -1.73 9.64 -5.29
N VAL A 154 -2.49 10.75 -5.23
CA VAL A 154 -3.62 10.90 -4.30
C VAL A 154 -4.72 9.87 -4.60
N MET A 155 -5.03 9.66 -5.89
CA MET A 155 -6.00 8.65 -6.32
C MET A 155 -5.53 7.22 -5.96
N ALA A 156 -4.25 6.91 -6.15
CA ALA A 156 -3.67 5.64 -5.73
C ALA A 156 -3.84 5.40 -4.22
N ALA A 157 -3.61 6.45 -3.42
CA ALA A 157 -3.80 6.40 -1.96
C ALA A 157 -5.27 6.19 -1.56
N ALA A 158 -6.21 6.85 -2.25
CA ALA A 158 -7.64 6.69 -2.02
C ALA A 158 -8.13 5.26 -2.35
N PHE A 159 -7.79 4.72 -3.52
CA PHE A 159 -8.15 3.34 -3.86
C PHE A 159 -7.48 2.30 -2.94
N SER A 160 -6.25 2.57 -2.48
CA SER A 160 -5.59 1.74 -1.47
C SER A 160 -6.36 1.74 -0.15
N ALA A 161 -6.86 2.90 0.27
CA ALA A 161 -7.67 3.03 1.48
C ALA A 161 -8.98 2.23 1.40
N LEU A 162 -9.63 2.24 0.24
CA LEU A 162 -10.81 1.42 -0.02
C LEU A 162 -10.46 -0.07 0.09
N ALA A 163 -9.37 -0.51 -0.54
CA ALA A 163 -8.90 -1.89 -0.46
C ALA A 163 -8.55 -2.31 0.99
N TYR A 164 -7.95 -1.43 1.79
CA TYR A 164 -7.64 -1.73 3.19
C TYR A 164 -8.89 -1.87 4.06
N ASN A 165 -9.94 -1.06 3.82
CA ASN A 165 -11.21 -1.23 4.52
C ASN A 165 -11.89 -2.55 4.15
N PHE A 166 -11.83 -2.98 2.88
CA PHE A 166 -12.31 -4.31 2.50
C PHE A 166 -11.52 -5.44 3.17
N VAL A 167 -10.19 -5.31 3.28
CA VAL A 167 -9.37 -6.27 4.06
C VAL A 167 -9.84 -6.38 5.51
N ARG A 168 -10.18 -5.25 6.15
CA ARG A 168 -10.72 -5.23 7.51
C ARG A 168 -12.08 -5.90 7.61
N MET A 169 -12.98 -5.61 6.67
CA MET A 169 -14.31 -6.23 6.61
C MET A 169 -14.23 -7.74 6.38
N LEU A 170 -13.19 -8.23 5.69
CA LEU A 170 -12.95 -9.65 5.44
C LEU A 170 -12.29 -10.38 6.62
N LYS A 171 -11.87 -9.66 7.69
CA LYS A 171 -11.12 -10.22 8.81
C LYS A 171 -11.76 -11.49 9.40
N ASP A 172 -13.06 -11.45 9.63
CA ASP A 172 -13.78 -12.52 10.34
C ASP A 172 -14.34 -13.59 9.37
N TYR A 173 -14.19 -13.37 8.05
CA TYR A 173 -14.71 -14.26 7.01
C TYR A 173 -13.62 -15.02 6.26
N GLU A 174 -12.41 -14.45 6.14
CA GLU A 174 -11.37 -14.95 5.25
C GLU A 174 -9.98 -15.01 5.88
N ASP A 175 -9.26 -16.08 5.55
CA ASP A 175 -7.83 -16.16 5.79
C ASP A 175 -7.07 -15.13 4.96
N ALA A 176 -6.06 -14.49 5.54
CA ALA A 176 -5.22 -13.50 4.88
C ALA A 176 -4.67 -13.96 3.51
N LEU A 177 -4.32 -15.25 3.34
CA LEU A 177 -3.82 -15.78 2.07
C LEU A 177 -4.91 -15.80 0.99
N VAL A 178 -6.16 -16.10 1.35
CA VAL A 178 -7.29 -16.07 0.40
C VAL A 178 -7.54 -14.63 -0.04
N VAL A 179 -7.55 -13.70 0.92
CA VAL A 179 -7.67 -12.26 0.60
C VAL A 179 -6.57 -11.85 -0.36
N VAL A 180 -5.30 -12.19 -0.06
CA VAL A 180 -4.14 -11.88 -0.92
C VAL A 180 -4.25 -12.50 -2.29
N PHE A 181 -4.70 -13.75 -2.42
CA PHE A 181 -4.87 -14.47 -3.69
C PHE A 181 -5.87 -13.79 -4.65
N TYR A 182 -6.98 -13.25 -4.13
CA TYR A 182 -7.98 -12.58 -4.96
C TYR A 182 -7.49 -11.28 -5.61
N PHE A 183 -6.45 -10.66 -5.05
CA PHE A 183 -5.91 -9.44 -5.62
C PHE A 183 -5.22 -9.66 -6.97
N PRO A 184 -4.18 -10.49 -7.11
CA PRO A 184 -3.63 -10.77 -8.42
C PRO A 184 -4.60 -11.54 -9.33
N LEU A 185 -5.55 -12.33 -8.79
CA LEU A 185 -6.61 -12.96 -9.58
C LEU A 185 -7.46 -11.92 -10.35
N VAL A 186 -7.77 -10.78 -9.72
CA VAL A 186 -8.50 -9.68 -10.39
C VAL A 186 -7.56 -8.80 -11.22
N THR A 187 -6.34 -8.53 -10.75
CA THR A 187 -5.40 -7.66 -11.45
C THR A 187 -4.96 -8.24 -12.80
N LEU A 188 -4.68 -9.55 -12.87
CA LEU A 188 -4.19 -10.21 -14.09
C LEU A 188 -5.07 -9.96 -15.32
N PRO A 189 -6.37 -10.31 -15.33
CA PRO A 189 -7.21 -10.09 -16.50
C PRO A 189 -7.35 -8.61 -16.88
N LEU A 190 -7.28 -7.70 -15.91
CA LEU A 190 -7.36 -6.26 -16.17
C LEU A 190 -6.10 -5.71 -16.85
N ILE A 191 -4.91 -6.15 -16.41
CA ILE A 191 -3.65 -5.57 -16.88
C ILE A 191 -3.05 -6.30 -18.10
N THR A 192 -3.41 -7.57 -18.29
CA THR A 192 -2.85 -8.42 -19.35
C THR A 192 -3.07 -7.85 -20.76
N PRO A 193 -4.27 -7.38 -21.16
CA PRO A 193 -4.47 -6.87 -22.52
C PRO A 193 -3.56 -5.69 -22.86
N VAL A 194 -3.42 -4.74 -21.93
CA VAL A 194 -2.54 -3.58 -22.09
C VAL A 194 -1.07 -4.02 -22.14
N THR A 195 -0.69 -4.97 -21.29
CA THR A 195 0.68 -5.48 -21.20
C THR A 195 1.09 -6.22 -22.48
N LEU A 196 0.22 -7.06 -23.03
CA LEU A 196 0.51 -7.79 -24.28
C LEU A 196 0.61 -6.85 -25.48
N TYR A 197 -0.17 -5.76 -25.49
CA TYR A 197 -0.14 -4.79 -26.59
C TYR A 197 1.13 -3.92 -26.58
N TYR A 198 1.62 -3.53 -25.41
CA TYR A 198 2.81 -2.67 -25.24
C TYR A 198 4.01 -3.41 -24.63
N TRP A 199 4.15 -4.70 -24.92
CA TRP A 199 5.13 -5.57 -24.27
C TRP A 199 6.57 -5.14 -24.56
N VAL A 200 7.39 -5.03 -23.50
CA VAL A 200 8.82 -4.69 -23.56
C VAL A 200 9.63 -5.81 -22.89
N PRO A 201 10.20 -6.76 -23.65
CA PRO A 201 10.81 -7.95 -23.08
C PRO A 201 11.93 -7.60 -22.10
N PRO A 202 11.91 -8.11 -20.85
CA PRO A 202 12.98 -7.86 -19.87
C PRO A 202 14.33 -8.41 -20.34
N THR A 203 15.41 -7.68 -20.08
CA THR A 203 16.77 -8.17 -20.28
C THR A 203 17.18 -9.11 -19.14
N TRP A 204 18.22 -9.92 -19.36
CA TRP A 204 18.75 -10.84 -18.34
C TRP A 204 19.13 -10.17 -17.02
N SER A 205 19.61 -8.93 -17.06
CA SER A 205 19.94 -8.13 -15.88
C SER A 205 18.73 -7.60 -15.11
N GLU A 206 17.56 -7.51 -15.75
CA GLU A 206 16.34 -6.98 -15.15
C GLU A 206 15.53 -8.06 -14.42
N TRP A 207 15.68 -9.34 -14.81
CA TRP A 207 14.96 -10.46 -14.20
C TRP A 207 15.11 -10.58 -12.68
N PRO A 208 16.29 -10.41 -12.06
CA PRO A 208 16.42 -10.41 -10.60
C PRO A 208 15.51 -9.38 -9.93
N TRP A 209 15.38 -8.18 -10.51
CA TRP A 209 14.53 -7.12 -9.99
C TRP A 209 13.04 -7.42 -10.20
N VAL A 210 12.66 -7.97 -11.36
CA VAL A 210 11.29 -8.42 -11.66
C VAL A 210 10.85 -9.52 -10.67
N LEU A 211 11.72 -10.51 -10.42
CA LEU A 211 11.46 -11.57 -9.44
C LEU A 211 11.38 -11.01 -8.02
N ALA A 212 12.27 -10.08 -7.66
CA ALA A 212 12.23 -9.40 -6.38
C ALA A 212 10.90 -8.65 -6.17
N ILE A 213 10.38 -7.95 -7.20
CA ILE A 213 9.07 -7.29 -7.15
C ILE A 213 7.98 -8.28 -6.79
N GLY A 214 7.90 -9.42 -7.46
CA GLY A 214 6.85 -10.43 -7.22
C GLY A 214 6.97 -11.14 -5.87
N LEU A 215 8.14 -11.65 -5.55
CA LEU A 215 8.36 -12.44 -4.32
C LEU A 215 8.28 -11.57 -3.06
N CYS A 216 8.94 -10.40 -3.07
CA CYS A 216 8.86 -9.46 -1.94
C CYS A 216 7.45 -8.90 -1.79
N THR A 217 6.73 -8.67 -2.90
CA THR A 217 5.31 -8.31 -2.86
C THR A 217 4.49 -9.35 -2.12
N GLN A 218 4.67 -10.64 -2.44
CA GLN A 218 3.88 -11.70 -1.83
C GLN A 218 4.06 -11.70 -0.30
N ILE A 219 5.31 -11.65 0.16
CA ILE A 219 5.64 -11.55 1.58
C ILE A 219 4.97 -10.31 2.16
N SER A 220 5.17 -9.15 1.54
CA SER A 220 4.65 -7.87 2.02
C SER A 220 3.14 -7.85 2.14
N GLN A 221 2.43 -8.32 1.12
CA GLN A 221 0.96 -8.33 1.07
C GLN A 221 0.36 -9.27 2.11
N VAL A 222 0.94 -10.45 2.32
CA VAL A 222 0.46 -11.40 3.33
C VAL A 222 0.64 -10.82 4.73
N TYR A 223 1.82 -10.29 5.05
CA TYR A 223 2.08 -9.70 6.37
C TYR A 223 1.28 -8.41 6.61
N MET A 224 1.14 -7.55 5.59
CA MET A 224 0.29 -6.35 5.67
C MET A 224 -1.18 -6.72 5.93
N THR A 225 -1.70 -7.73 5.22
CA THR A 225 -3.08 -8.22 5.40
C THR A 225 -3.28 -8.79 6.81
N LYS A 226 -2.33 -9.61 7.29
CA LYS A 226 -2.36 -10.12 8.67
C LYS A 226 -2.30 -8.99 9.70
N ALA A 227 -1.49 -7.97 9.49
CA ALA A 227 -1.41 -6.82 10.39
C ALA A 227 -2.75 -6.07 10.47
N TYR A 228 -3.39 -5.80 9.33
CA TYR A 228 -4.70 -5.14 9.29
C TYR A 228 -5.83 -5.99 9.88
N GLN A 229 -5.74 -7.31 9.82
CA GLN A 229 -6.68 -8.23 10.47
C GLN A 229 -6.40 -8.37 11.99
N ALA A 230 -5.14 -8.25 12.43
CA ALA A 230 -4.74 -8.54 13.81
C ALA A 230 -4.96 -7.38 14.80
N ALA A 231 -4.91 -6.12 14.36
CA ALA A 231 -5.01 -4.97 15.26
C ALA A 231 -5.78 -3.78 14.64
N PRO A 232 -6.25 -2.84 15.48
CA PRO A 232 -6.83 -1.59 15.02
C PRO A 232 -5.87 -0.81 14.09
N LEU A 233 -6.45 -0.13 13.09
CA LEU A 233 -5.72 0.63 12.08
C LEU A 233 -4.69 1.60 12.68
N SER A 234 -5.01 2.26 13.78
CA SER A 234 -4.15 3.23 14.46
C SER A 234 -2.77 2.67 14.85
N ASN A 235 -2.71 1.42 15.32
CA ASN A 235 -1.45 0.81 15.76
C ASN A 235 -0.57 0.41 14.57
N VAL A 236 -1.20 -0.14 13.55
CA VAL A 236 -0.53 -0.66 12.36
C VAL A 236 0.04 0.49 11.51
N VAL A 237 -0.66 1.61 11.49
CA VAL A 237 -0.31 2.77 10.66
C VAL A 237 0.98 3.45 11.10
N ILE A 238 1.30 3.49 12.40
CA ILE A 238 2.55 4.10 12.90
C ILE A 238 3.77 3.39 12.31
N VAL A 239 3.77 2.05 12.32
CA VAL A 239 4.87 1.24 11.76
C VAL A 239 4.97 1.42 10.25
N LYS A 240 3.83 1.57 9.57
CA LYS A 240 3.78 1.79 8.12
C LYS A 240 4.63 2.99 7.69
N TYR A 241 4.66 4.07 8.48
CA TYR A 241 5.43 5.28 8.18
C TYR A 241 6.95 5.09 8.14
N LEU A 242 7.49 4.01 8.72
CA LEU A 242 8.88 3.65 8.49
C LEU A 242 9.19 3.45 7.00
N GLY A 243 8.18 3.16 6.17
CA GLY A 243 8.30 3.11 4.72
C GLY A 243 8.74 4.43 4.09
N ILE A 244 8.34 5.58 4.65
CA ILE A 244 8.82 6.89 4.18
C ILE A 244 10.31 7.04 4.49
N VAL A 245 10.76 6.62 5.67
CA VAL A 245 12.17 6.66 6.07
C VAL A 245 13.01 5.78 5.14
N PHE A 246 12.56 4.56 4.85
CA PHE A 246 13.25 3.70 3.88
C PHE A 246 13.25 4.29 2.48
N ALA A 247 12.14 4.88 2.03
CA ALA A 247 12.06 5.52 0.71
C ALA A 247 13.02 6.72 0.59
N LEU A 248 13.17 7.53 1.64
CA LEU A 248 14.15 8.61 1.71
C LEU A 248 15.58 8.07 1.67
N ALA A 249 15.89 7.07 2.49
CA ALA A 249 17.23 6.47 2.54
C ALA A 249 17.61 5.84 1.19
N ILE A 250 16.70 5.08 0.58
CA ILE A 250 16.91 4.46 -0.72
C ILE A 250 17.00 5.51 -1.83
N GLY A 251 16.11 6.51 -1.84
CA GLY A 251 16.13 7.59 -2.81
C GLY A 251 17.47 8.32 -2.82
N TRP A 252 17.97 8.64 -1.62
CA TRP A 252 19.26 9.32 -1.46
C TRP A 252 20.45 8.42 -1.83
N LEU A 253 20.51 7.19 -1.30
CA LEU A 253 21.68 6.30 -1.45
C LEU A 253 21.77 5.63 -2.82
N ALA A 254 20.64 5.26 -3.43
CA ALA A 254 20.59 4.44 -4.65
C ALA A 254 20.19 5.20 -5.91
N PHE A 255 19.50 6.35 -5.77
CA PHE A 255 18.96 7.11 -6.90
C PHE A 255 19.44 8.56 -6.96
N ASP A 256 20.35 8.96 -6.07
CA ASP A 256 20.88 10.32 -5.95
C ASP A 256 19.76 11.37 -5.92
N GLU A 257 18.68 11.07 -5.18
CA GLU A 257 17.55 11.97 -4.99
C GLU A 257 17.77 12.81 -3.72
N PRO A 258 18.27 14.06 -3.82
CA PRO A 258 18.48 14.88 -2.64
C PRO A 258 17.15 15.20 -1.97
N VAL A 259 17.16 15.14 -0.64
CA VAL A 259 15.99 15.50 0.18
C VAL A 259 15.86 17.02 0.19
N GLN A 260 14.89 17.53 -0.56
CA GLN A 260 14.53 18.94 -0.51
C GLN A 260 13.87 19.26 0.82
N TRP A 261 14.34 20.31 1.51
CA TRP A 261 13.86 20.70 2.84
C TRP A 261 12.34 20.89 2.93
N LEU A 262 11.74 21.47 1.88
CA LEU A 262 10.30 21.73 1.82
C LEU A 262 9.48 20.44 1.62
N SER A 263 9.95 19.54 0.76
CA SER A 263 9.35 18.21 0.60
C SER A 263 9.43 17.41 1.90
N PHE A 264 10.54 17.53 2.64
CA PHE A 264 10.71 16.94 3.97
C PHE A 264 9.70 17.50 4.98
N LEU A 265 9.46 18.81 4.99
CA LEU A 265 8.41 19.43 5.82
C LEU A 265 7.02 18.89 5.48
N GLY A 266 6.70 18.74 4.18
CA GLY A 266 5.46 18.13 3.72
C GLY A 266 5.29 16.67 4.20
N MET A 267 6.37 15.89 4.19
CA MET A 267 6.38 14.53 4.75
C MET A 267 6.08 14.53 6.25
N ILE A 268 6.71 15.43 7.02
CA ILE A 268 6.44 15.60 8.46
C ILE A 268 4.97 15.93 8.69
N LEU A 269 4.39 16.86 7.92
CA LEU A 269 2.98 17.22 8.05
C LEU A 269 2.05 16.03 7.78
N ILE A 270 2.34 15.20 6.78
CA ILE A 270 1.55 13.99 6.49
C ILE A 270 1.67 12.98 7.63
N VAL A 271 2.86 12.78 8.19
CA VAL A 271 3.05 11.91 9.36
C VAL A 271 2.25 12.45 10.57
N LEU A 272 2.33 13.75 10.85
CA LEU A 272 1.62 14.39 11.95
C LEU A 272 0.10 14.29 11.79
N ALA A 273 -0.41 14.54 10.57
CA ALA A 273 -1.82 14.40 10.25
C ALA A 273 -2.37 13.05 10.70
N VAL A 274 -1.61 11.98 10.44
CA VAL A 274 -2.06 10.62 10.73
C VAL A 274 -1.85 10.23 12.19
N LEU A 275 -0.81 10.76 12.84
CA LEU A 275 -0.67 10.63 14.29
C LEU A 275 -1.84 11.29 15.02
N VAL A 276 -2.26 12.49 14.60
CA VAL A 276 -3.43 13.18 15.14
C VAL A 276 -4.71 12.38 14.89
N GLY A 277 -4.90 11.87 13.67
CA GLY A 277 -6.07 11.06 13.32
C GLY A 277 -6.14 9.71 14.04
N SER A 278 -5.01 9.15 14.48
CA SER A 278 -4.93 7.83 15.10
C SER A 278 -5.07 7.83 16.63
N ARG A 279 -4.77 8.95 17.31
CA ARG A 279 -4.72 9.07 18.78
C ARG A 279 -6.06 8.96 19.53
N LEU A 280 -7.20 8.79 18.86
CA LEU A 280 -8.51 8.77 19.53
C LEU A 280 -9.31 7.46 19.44
N LYS A 281 -8.76 6.38 18.87
CA LYS A 281 -9.33 5.03 19.10
C LYS A 281 -8.79 4.37 20.38
N GLY A 282 -8.83 5.14 21.47
CA GLY A 282 -8.64 4.67 22.84
C GLY A 282 -9.94 4.48 23.62
N ALA A 283 -11.11 4.80 23.03
CA ALA A 283 -12.39 4.48 23.65
C ALA A 283 -12.84 3.09 23.16
N PRO A 284 -13.03 2.10 24.06
CA PRO A 284 -13.64 0.82 23.69
C PRO A 284 -15.02 1.08 23.09
N VAL A 285 -15.36 0.32 22.06
CA VAL A 285 -16.75 0.20 21.61
C VAL A 285 -17.53 -0.33 22.81
N SER A 286 -18.30 0.55 23.44
CA SER A 286 -19.15 0.22 24.56
C SER A 286 -20.30 -0.65 24.06
N GLN A 287 -20.30 -1.88 24.55
CA GLN A 287 -21.39 -2.88 24.63
C GLN A 287 -21.84 -3.53 23.32
#